data_AF-A0A1F6G6L1-F1
#
_entry.id   AF-A0A1F6G6L1-F1
#
_cell.length_a   1.000
_cell.length_b   1.000
_cell.length_c   1.000
_cell.angle_alpha   90.00
_cell.angle_beta   90.00
_cell.angle_gamma   90.00
#
_symmetry.space_group_name_H-M   'P 1'
#
loop_
_entity.id
_entity.type
_entity.pdbx_description
1 polymer ?
#
loop_
_entity_poly.entity_id
_entity_poly.type
_entity_poly.pdbx_seq_one_letter_code
_entity_poly.pdbx_strand_id
1 'polypeptide(L)'
;MRHRILVLVLFGLVALSGCKEIPGLISHNIDLNGAQHGKKLYREAKDCSACHGINLNGQAGIPGCYSCHGVMWNNADHKVVINGSKHKAGYMNATVNCAECHGGSSLKKENIHGKKRPGCYDCHDDKWTGLLIHSIDKGGKLHGVGYTTPSATGCDACHGSDLKGGVTAPSCYQCHGARWDLGSYSHSVSKGNKMHGPELQSPVGTCDSCHGSDLKGATGTGKGASCYSCHNAWWKINEYPHTKDQHGVAHGSNLNNPVGACDTCHGTDLRGSENGKSCYQCHGKKW
;
A
#
# COMPACT_ATOMS: atom_id res chain seq x y z
N MET A 1 38.10 -8.35 -75.20
CA MET A 1 38.17 -7.54 -73.96
C MET A 1 37.74 -8.42 -72.80
N ARG A 2 38.64 -8.69 -71.85
CA ARG A 2 38.40 -9.55 -70.69
C ARG A 2 37.82 -8.70 -69.56
N HIS A 3 36.58 -8.93 -69.14
CA HIS A 3 36.01 -8.31 -67.95
C HIS A 3 36.10 -9.28 -66.78
N ARG A 4 36.90 -8.90 -65.78
CA ARG A 4 37.02 -9.61 -64.50
C ARG A 4 35.82 -9.18 -63.64
N ILE A 5 34.95 -10.13 -63.32
CA ILE A 5 33.88 -9.94 -62.34
C ILE A 5 34.51 -10.10 -60.95
N LEU A 6 34.57 -8.99 -60.21
CA LEU A 6 35.00 -8.93 -58.82
C LEU A 6 33.81 -9.34 -57.95
N VAL A 7 33.80 -10.57 -57.45
CA VAL A 7 32.80 -11.04 -56.47
C VAL A 7 33.23 -10.52 -55.09
N LEU A 8 32.59 -9.43 -54.65
CA LEU A 8 32.67 -8.93 -53.28
C LEU A 8 31.88 -9.90 -52.37
N VAL A 9 32.59 -10.83 -51.75
CA VAL A 9 32.07 -11.64 -50.65
C VAL A 9 31.95 -10.74 -49.42
N LEU A 10 30.73 -10.24 -49.18
CA LEU A 10 30.37 -9.55 -47.96
C LEU A 10 30.33 -10.60 -46.83
N PHE A 11 31.47 -10.79 -46.15
CA PHE A 11 31.50 -11.48 -44.87
C PHE A 11 30.72 -10.63 -43.87
N GLY A 12 29.46 -11.00 -43.65
CA GLY A 12 28.69 -10.53 -42.52
C GLY A 12 29.43 -10.94 -41.24
N LEU A 13 30.07 -9.97 -40.58
CA LEU A 13 30.43 -10.09 -39.18
C LEU A 13 29.12 -10.26 -38.40
N VAL A 14 28.70 -11.51 -38.21
CA VAL A 14 27.87 -11.86 -37.06
C VAL A 14 28.79 -11.65 -35.86
N ALA A 15 28.65 -10.49 -35.22
CA ALA A 15 29.21 -10.25 -33.91
C ALA A 15 28.57 -11.27 -32.96
N LEU A 16 29.20 -12.43 -32.84
CA LEU A 16 29.04 -13.28 -31.68
C LEU A 16 29.57 -12.45 -30.52
N SER A 17 28.65 -11.77 -29.83
CA SER A 17 28.84 -11.20 -28.51
C SER A 17 29.02 -12.34 -27.50
N GLY A 18 30.06 -13.15 -27.70
CA GLY A 18 30.66 -13.92 -26.63
C GLY A 18 31.37 -12.93 -25.71
N CYS A 19 31.10 -13.02 -24.41
CA CYS A 19 31.70 -12.18 -23.39
C CYS A 19 33.23 -12.31 -23.43
N LYS A 20 33.87 -11.52 -24.30
CA LYS A 20 35.32 -11.36 -24.33
C LYS A 20 35.68 -10.68 -23.02
N GLU A 21 36.57 -11.32 -22.27
CA GLU A 21 37.00 -10.91 -20.93
C GLU A 21 37.22 -9.40 -20.86
N ILE A 22 36.31 -8.71 -20.17
CA ILE A 22 36.49 -7.30 -19.83
C ILE A 22 37.46 -7.29 -18.64
N PRO A 23 38.63 -6.64 -18.76
CA PRO A 23 39.55 -6.51 -17.63
C PRO A 23 38.84 -5.86 -16.44
N GLY A 24 38.70 -6.60 -15.33
CA GLY A 24 37.98 -6.15 -14.13
C GLY A 24 36.57 -6.72 -13.95
N LEU A 25 36.05 -7.50 -14.90
CA LEU A 25 34.78 -8.21 -14.77
C LEU A 25 35.03 -9.66 -14.32
N ILE A 26 34.20 -10.13 -13.39
CA ILE A 26 34.37 -11.35 -12.59
C ILE A 26 34.61 -12.57 -13.50
N SER A 27 35.87 -13.03 -13.57
CA SER A 27 36.21 -14.27 -14.26
C SER A 27 35.76 -15.46 -13.42
N HIS A 28 35.23 -16.48 -14.10
CA HIS A 28 34.91 -17.74 -13.47
C HIS A 28 36.22 -18.48 -13.19
N ASN A 29 36.77 -18.29 -11.99
CA ASN A 29 38.10 -18.75 -11.59
C ASN A 29 38.06 -19.77 -10.44
N ILE A 30 36.87 -20.20 -10.04
CA ILE A 30 36.67 -21.28 -9.09
C ILE A 30 36.08 -22.46 -9.85
N ASP A 31 36.86 -23.52 -10.03
CA ASP A 31 36.36 -24.80 -10.53
C ASP A 31 35.78 -25.63 -9.38
N LEU A 32 34.50 -25.96 -9.48
CA LEU A 32 33.84 -26.92 -8.58
C LEU A 32 33.32 -28.09 -9.42
N ASN A 33 34.05 -29.21 -9.39
CA ASN A 33 33.69 -30.46 -10.07
C ASN A 33 33.44 -30.29 -11.58
N GLY A 34 34.28 -29.52 -12.28
CA GLY A 34 34.18 -29.28 -13.72
C GLY A 34 33.25 -28.13 -14.10
N ALA A 35 32.66 -27.43 -13.13
CA ALA A 35 31.87 -26.23 -13.35
C ALA A 35 32.61 -24.99 -12.83
N GLN A 36 32.84 -24.04 -13.73
CA GLN A 36 33.53 -22.79 -13.42
C GLN A 36 32.56 -21.80 -12.74
N HIS A 37 33.04 -21.07 -11.74
CA HIS A 37 32.27 -20.10 -10.96
C HIS A 37 33.07 -18.82 -10.67
N GLY A 38 32.37 -17.69 -10.53
CA GLY A 38 32.98 -16.42 -10.15
C GLY A 38 33.45 -16.39 -8.69
N LYS A 39 34.50 -15.59 -8.42
CA LYS A 39 35.14 -15.44 -7.09
C LYS A 39 34.18 -15.06 -5.93
N LYS A 40 32.99 -14.53 -6.24
CA LYS A 40 31.99 -14.07 -5.26
C LYS A 40 30.86 -15.07 -4.96
N LEU A 41 31.12 -16.37 -5.14
CA LEU A 41 30.15 -17.48 -4.99
C LEU A 41 29.18 -17.40 -3.79
N TYR A 42 29.57 -16.75 -2.69
CA TYR A 42 28.82 -16.71 -1.43
C TYR A 42 28.23 -15.34 -1.04
N ARG A 43 28.37 -14.30 -1.87
CA ARG A 43 27.72 -13.00 -1.59
C ARG A 43 26.61 -12.79 -2.61
N GLU A 44 25.37 -12.84 -2.10
CA GLU A 44 24.08 -12.46 -2.71
C GLU A 44 24.07 -12.36 -4.25
N ALA A 45 23.22 -13.17 -4.91
CA ALA A 45 22.99 -13.33 -6.35
C ALA A 45 23.06 -12.09 -7.29
N LYS A 46 23.10 -10.87 -6.75
CA LYS A 46 23.17 -9.58 -7.44
C LYS A 46 24.38 -9.43 -8.38
N ASP A 47 25.50 -10.08 -8.11
CA ASP A 47 26.70 -9.94 -8.95
C ASP A 47 26.71 -10.88 -10.18
N CYS A 48 25.75 -11.80 -10.29
CA CYS A 48 25.71 -12.80 -11.36
C CYS A 48 24.68 -12.49 -12.45
N SER A 49 23.64 -11.70 -12.13
CA SER A 49 22.50 -11.47 -13.03
C SER A 49 22.84 -10.64 -14.26
N ALA A 50 23.92 -9.85 -14.20
CA ALA A 50 24.44 -9.14 -15.36
C ALA A 50 24.91 -10.08 -16.49
N CYS A 51 25.41 -11.27 -16.14
CA CYS A 51 25.96 -12.23 -17.12
C CYS A 51 25.06 -13.46 -17.30
N HIS A 52 24.34 -13.91 -16.28
CA HIS A 52 23.46 -15.08 -16.33
C HIS A 52 21.96 -14.73 -16.46
N GLY A 53 21.66 -13.47 -16.78
CA GLY A 53 20.30 -12.94 -16.91
C GLY A 53 19.69 -12.49 -15.58
N ILE A 54 18.69 -11.61 -15.64
CA ILE A 54 18.08 -10.98 -14.46
C ILE A 54 17.56 -11.99 -13.43
N ASN A 55 17.12 -13.15 -13.90
CA ASN A 55 16.64 -14.26 -13.09
C ASN A 55 17.65 -15.41 -12.97
N LEU A 56 18.89 -15.28 -13.44
CA LEU A 56 19.88 -16.36 -13.45
C LEU A 56 19.47 -17.62 -14.24
N ASN A 57 18.53 -17.48 -15.18
CA ASN A 57 18.08 -18.54 -16.08
C ASN A 57 19.04 -18.81 -17.25
N GLY A 58 20.09 -18.00 -17.37
CA GLY A 58 21.04 -18.05 -18.48
C GLY A 58 20.65 -17.06 -19.58
N GLN A 59 21.63 -16.68 -20.40
CA GLN A 59 21.42 -15.84 -21.58
C GLN A 59 22.55 -16.08 -22.59
N ALA A 60 22.24 -15.97 -23.89
CA ALA A 60 23.23 -16.00 -24.97
C ALA A 60 24.23 -17.18 -24.92
N GLY A 61 23.75 -18.40 -24.67
CA GLY A 61 24.58 -19.62 -24.61
C GLY A 61 25.31 -19.82 -23.27
N ILE A 62 25.17 -18.89 -22.33
CA ILE A 62 25.66 -19.05 -20.96
C ILE A 62 24.61 -19.83 -20.16
N PRO A 63 24.96 -20.97 -19.55
CA PRO A 63 24.02 -21.73 -18.73
C PRO A 63 23.53 -20.90 -17.54
N GLY A 64 22.24 -21.02 -17.25
CA GLY A 64 21.65 -20.43 -16.05
C GLY A 64 22.17 -21.08 -14.79
N CYS A 65 22.31 -20.31 -13.71
CA CYS A 65 22.74 -20.86 -12.43
C CYS A 65 21.81 -21.99 -11.99
N TYR A 66 20.52 -21.93 -12.33
CA TYR A 66 19.54 -22.94 -11.94
C TYR A 66 19.59 -24.26 -12.73
N SER A 67 20.38 -24.36 -13.79
CA SER A 67 20.59 -25.64 -14.49
C SER A 67 21.50 -26.57 -13.67
N CYS A 68 22.42 -25.99 -12.89
CA CYS A 68 23.34 -26.71 -12.02
C CYS A 68 22.88 -26.63 -10.54
N HIS A 69 22.55 -25.42 -10.09
CA HIS A 69 22.11 -25.13 -8.73
C HIS A 69 20.58 -25.18 -8.64
N GLY A 70 20.01 -25.61 -7.50
CA GLY A 70 18.55 -25.52 -7.36
C GLY A 70 18.10 -24.05 -7.23
N VAL A 71 16.83 -23.74 -7.47
CA VAL A 71 16.26 -22.40 -7.18
C VAL A 71 16.42 -21.96 -5.71
N MET A 72 16.71 -22.91 -4.81
CA MET A 72 16.96 -22.69 -3.38
C MET A 72 18.42 -22.41 -3.01
N TRP A 73 19.34 -22.26 -3.98
CA TRP A 73 20.76 -21.99 -3.68
C TRP A 73 20.97 -20.69 -2.89
N ASN A 74 20.00 -19.78 -2.98
CA ASN A 74 19.88 -18.58 -2.18
C ASN A 74 18.68 -18.72 -1.21
N ASN A 75 18.94 -18.97 0.07
CA ASN A 75 17.89 -19.01 1.11
C ASN A 75 17.50 -17.60 1.61
N ALA A 76 18.10 -16.53 1.07
CA ALA A 76 17.82 -15.15 1.49
C ALA A 76 16.39 -14.73 1.17
N ASP A 77 15.71 -15.40 0.22
CA ASP A 77 14.33 -15.03 -0.11
C ASP A 77 13.31 -15.69 0.85
N HIS A 78 13.68 -16.72 1.61
CA HIS A 78 12.80 -17.48 2.50
C HIS A 78 12.98 -17.10 3.98
N LYS A 79 12.70 -15.84 4.31
CA LYS A 79 12.90 -15.28 5.67
C LYS A 79 11.74 -15.50 6.63
N VAL A 80 10.54 -15.85 6.13
CA VAL A 80 9.34 -15.99 6.97
C VAL A 80 9.29 -17.41 7.53
N VAL A 81 9.18 -17.58 8.85
CA VAL A 81 9.11 -18.91 9.49
C VAL A 81 7.69 -19.13 10.02
N ILE A 82 7.05 -20.22 9.59
CA ILE A 82 5.71 -20.63 10.01
C ILE A 82 5.78 -22.10 10.40
N ASN A 83 5.47 -22.43 11.66
CA ASN A 83 5.52 -23.81 12.18
C ASN A 83 6.83 -24.53 11.87
N GLY A 84 7.97 -23.83 11.94
CA GLY A 84 9.29 -24.37 11.63
C GLY A 84 9.66 -24.41 10.14
N SER A 85 8.71 -24.16 9.24
CA SER A 85 8.93 -24.13 7.79
C SER A 85 9.22 -22.71 7.29
N LYS A 86 10.22 -22.58 6.41
CA LYS A 86 10.61 -21.29 5.82
C LYS A 86 9.82 -20.98 4.55
N HIS A 87 9.40 -19.73 4.42
CA HIS A 87 8.55 -19.19 3.36
C HIS A 87 9.13 -17.89 2.82
N LYS A 88 8.89 -17.62 1.54
CA LYS A 88 9.21 -16.33 0.90
C LYS A 88 8.20 -15.25 1.28
N ALA A 89 8.62 -13.99 1.37
CA ALA A 89 7.67 -12.88 1.50
C ALA A 89 6.64 -12.92 0.35
N GLY A 90 5.35 -12.77 0.65
CA GLY A 90 4.28 -12.95 -0.34
C GLY A 90 3.83 -14.41 -0.55
N TYR A 91 4.25 -15.35 0.31
CA TYR A 91 3.85 -16.77 0.27
C TYR A 91 2.34 -17.03 0.23
N MET A 92 1.53 -16.05 0.62
CA MET A 92 0.06 -16.12 0.55
C MET A 92 -0.47 -16.13 -0.89
N ASN A 93 0.30 -15.66 -1.88
CA ASN A 93 -0.02 -15.77 -3.30
C ASN A 93 1.00 -16.69 -3.98
N ALA A 94 0.91 -17.97 -3.65
CA ALA A 94 1.89 -18.96 -4.11
C ALA A 94 1.88 -19.16 -5.64
N THR A 95 0.72 -18.99 -6.29
CA THR A 95 0.60 -19.10 -7.75
C THR A 95 1.41 -18.04 -8.49
N VAL A 96 1.52 -16.84 -7.94
CA VAL A 96 2.34 -15.75 -8.53
C VAL A 96 3.78 -15.83 -8.04
N ASN A 97 3.98 -16.06 -6.75
CA ASN A 97 5.29 -15.86 -6.12
C ASN A 97 6.15 -17.12 -6.04
N CYS A 98 5.53 -18.30 -6.17
CA CYS A 98 6.16 -19.59 -5.91
C CYS A 98 6.05 -20.56 -7.10
N ALA A 99 5.06 -20.41 -7.98
CA ALA A 99 4.79 -21.34 -9.09
C ALA A 99 6.03 -21.60 -9.97
N GLU A 100 6.76 -20.55 -10.34
CA GLU A 100 7.99 -20.66 -11.15
C GLU A 100 9.03 -21.60 -10.49
N CYS A 101 9.03 -21.68 -9.16
CA CYS A 101 10.05 -22.39 -8.40
C CYS A 101 9.58 -23.72 -7.78
N HIS A 102 8.31 -23.84 -7.36
CA HIS A 102 7.82 -24.87 -6.42
C HIS A 102 6.70 -25.79 -6.93
N GLY A 103 6.32 -25.72 -8.21
CA GLY A 103 5.34 -26.66 -8.75
C GLY A 103 4.57 -26.21 -9.97
N GLY A 104 5.06 -25.21 -10.70
CA GLY A 104 4.33 -24.61 -11.80
C GLY A 104 2.99 -24.02 -11.33
N SER A 105 2.08 -23.81 -12.29
CA SER A 105 0.71 -23.40 -12.00
C SER A 105 -0.07 -24.43 -11.18
N SER A 106 0.39 -25.69 -11.12
CA SER A 106 -0.27 -26.74 -10.34
C SER A 106 0.06 -26.69 -8.85
N LEU A 107 1.19 -26.06 -8.47
CA LEU A 107 1.74 -25.97 -7.11
C LEU A 107 1.94 -27.33 -6.42
N LYS A 108 1.83 -28.43 -7.19
CA LYS A 108 2.10 -29.78 -6.74
C LYS A 108 3.60 -30.05 -6.82
N LYS A 109 4.01 -31.16 -6.21
CA LYS A 109 5.37 -31.65 -6.29
C LYS A 109 5.72 -31.97 -7.74
N GLU A 110 6.44 -31.07 -8.40
CA GLU A 110 6.87 -31.24 -9.78
C GLU A 110 8.39 -31.29 -9.89
N ASN A 111 8.84 -31.83 -11.02
CA ASN A 111 10.23 -31.86 -11.38
C ASN A 111 10.56 -30.60 -12.18
N ILE A 112 11.00 -29.55 -11.50
CA ILE A 112 11.38 -28.29 -12.15
C ILE A 112 12.90 -28.28 -12.31
N HIS A 113 13.36 -28.23 -13.56
CA HIS A 113 14.78 -28.28 -13.94
C HIS A 113 15.52 -29.52 -13.39
N GLY A 114 14.90 -30.70 -13.47
CA GLY A 114 15.54 -31.97 -13.07
C GLY A 114 15.70 -32.17 -11.55
N LYS A 115 15.14 -31.28 -10.72
CA LYS A 115 15.10 -31.43 -9.26
C LYS A 115 13.65 -31.54 -8.77
N LYS A 116 13.37 -32.60 -8.00
CA LYS A 116 12.07 -32.81 -7.33
C LYS A 116 11.96 -31.81 -6.17
N ARG A 117 11.10 -30.81 -6.31
CA ARG A 117 10.94 -29.74 -5.30
C ARG A 117 9.70 -29.98 -4.46
N PRO A 118 9.68 -29.51 -3.19
CA PRO A 118 8.46 -29.59 -2.40
C PRO A 118 7.35 -28.81 -3.09
N GLY A 119 6.24 -29.50 -3.37
CA GLY A 119 4.99 -28.86 -3.74
C GLY A 119 4.37 -28.24 -2.50
N CYS A 120 3.59 -27.18 -2.66
CA CYS A 120 2.90 -26.57 -1.54
C CYS A 120 1.91 -27.56 -0.87
N TYR A 121 1.29 -28.40 -1.70
CA TYR A 121 0.41 -29.50 -1.25
C TYR A 121 1.15 -30.59 -0.45
N ASP A 122 2.49 -30.68 -0.50
CA ASP A 122 3.24 -31.68 0.28
C ASP A 122 3.14 -31.43 1.80
N CYS A 123 2.85 -30.20 2.20
CA CYS A 123 2.74 -29.81 3.62
C CYS A 123 1.36 -29.23 3.97
N HIS A 124 0.63 -28.74 2.99
CA HIS A 124 -0.65 -28.09 3.22
C HIS A 124 -1.87 -28.92 2.81
N ASP A 125 -1.65 -30.12 2.25
CA ASP A 125 -2.67 -31.06 1.74
C ASP A 125 -3.62 -30.45 0.69
N ASP A 126 -4.55 -31.24 0.14
CA ASP A 126 -5.57 -30.77 -0.82
C ASP A 126 -6.50 -29.68 -0.25
N LYS A 127 -6.49 -29.48 1.08
CA LYS A 127 -7.17 -28.38 1.78
C LYS A 127 -6.38 -27.07 1.72
N TRP A 128 -5.18 -27.09 1.17
CA TRP A 128 -4.45 -25.90 0.80
C TRP A 128 -5.16 -25.22 -0.35
N THR A 129 -6.06 -24.33 0.00
CA THR A 129 -6.78 -23.56 -1.00
C THR A 129 -5.89 -22.48 -1.61
N GLY A 130 -4.64 -22.28 -1.15
CA GLY A 130 -3.87 -21.04 -1.44
C GLY A 130 -4.64 -19.77 -1.04
N LEU A 131 -5.77 -19.93 -0.36
CA LEU A 131 -6.87 -18.98 -0.24
C LEU A 131 -7.43 -19.02 1.19
N LEU A 132 -6.56 -19.16 2.19
CA LEU A 132 -6.82 -18.58 3.52
C LEU A 132 -6.71 -17.04 3.45
N ILE A 133 -7.20 -16.45 2.36
CA ILE A 133 -7.40 -15.02 2.26
C ILE A 133 -8.43 -14.62 3.31
N HIS A 134 -9.48 -15.41 3.55
CA HIS A 134 -10.53 -15.09 4.53
C HIS A 134 -10.24 -15.62 5.94
N SER A 135 -9.19 -15.12 6.59
CA SER A 135 -8.77 -15.54 7.95
C SER A 135 -9.04 -14.50 9.04
N ILE A 136 -9.46 -13.28 8.67
CA ILE A 136 -9.69 -12.19 9.62
C ILE A 136 -11.17 -12.13 9.94
N ASP A 137 -11.56 -12.52 11.15
CA ASP A 137 -12.95 -12.40 11.62
C ASP A 137 -13.26 -10.96 12.05
N LYS A 138 -14.33 -10.39 11.47
CA LYS A 138 -14.98 -9.14 11.89
C LYS A 138 -16.45 -9.39 12.15
N GLY A 139 -16.79 -9.76 13.38
CA GLY A 139 -18.18 -9.92 13.80
C GLY A 139 -18.89 -11.10 13.14
N GLY A 140 -18.19 -12.24 13.00
CA GLY A 140 -18.71 -13.46 12.37
C GLY A 140 -18.64 -13.45 10.85
N LYS A 141 -17.87 -12.52 10.25
CA LYS A 141 -17.64 -12.40 8.81
C LYS A 141 -16.14 -12.43 8.53
N LEU A 142 -15.71 -13.42 7.76
CA LEU A 142 -14.30 -13.60 7.44
C LEU A 142 -13.87 -12.66 6.31
N HIS A 143 -12.69 -12.08 6.45
CA HIS A 143 -12.10 -11.10 5.54
C HIS A 143 -10.72 -11.53 5.05
N GLY A 144 -10.45 -11.16 3.80
CA GLY A 144 -9.15 -11.13 3.12
C GLY A 144 -8.01 -10.53 3.96
N VAL A 145 -6.80 -11.10 3.97
CA VAL A 145 -5.61 -10.27 4.25
C VAL A 145 -5.55 -9.17 3.19
N GLY A 146 -5.44 -7.91 3.59
CA GLY A 146 -5.55 -6.77 2.68
C GLY A 146 -6.95 -6.20 2.49
N TYR A 147 -7.96 -6.67 3.27
CA TYR A 147 -9.35 -6.23 3.14
C TYR A 147 -9.58 -4.71 3.25
N THR A 148 -8.64 -3.96 3.81
CA THR A 148 -8.68 -2.49 3.90
C THR A 148 -8.35 -1.80 2.57
N THR A 149 -7.68 -2.49 1.64
CA THR A 149 -7.24 -1.97 0.33
C THR A 149 -7.39 -3.06 -0.76
N PRO A 150 -8.62 -3.50 -1.02
CA PRO A 150 -8.90 -4.78 -1.69
C PRO A 150 -8.51 -4.80 -3.17
N SER A 151 -8.71 -3.68 -3.87
CA SER A 151 -8.27 -3.53 -5.26
C SER A 151 -6.74 -3.56 -5.39
N ALA A 152 -6.02 -3.07 -4.38
CA ALA A 152 -4.55 -3.10 -4.38
C ALA A 152 -3.98 -4.49 -3.98
N THR A 153 -4.80 -5.36 -3.40
CA THR A 153 -4.39 -6.67 -2.88
C THR A 153 -4.96 -7.84 -3.68
N GLY A 154 -5.52 -7.58 -4.86
CA GLY A 154 -6.02 -8.60 -5.78
C GLY A 154 -7.35 -9.24 -5.35
N CYS A 155 -8.12 -8.61 -4.46
CA CYS A 155 -9.43 -9.12 -4.06
C CYS A 155 -10.45 -9.01 -5.22
N ASP A 156 -10.25 -8.04 -6.11
CA ASP A 156 -11.03 -7.79 -7.31
C ASP A 156 -10.99 -8.95 -8.33
N ALA A 157 -9.92 -9.76 -8.32
CA ALA A 157 -9.82 -10.97 -9.14
C ALA A 157 -10.96 -11.98 -8.87
N CYS A 158 -11.48 -12.03 -7.64
CA CYS A 158 -12.58 -12.92 -7.28
C CYS A 158 -13.89 -12.16 -7.00
N HIS A 159 -13.80 -10.98 -6.37
CA HIS A 159 -14.96 -10.18 -5.97
C HIS A 159 -15.42 -9.19 -7.05
N GLY A 160 -14.88 -9.28 -8.27
CA GLY A 160 -15.19 -8.41 -9.40
C GLY A 160 -14.30 -7.16 -9.42
N SER A 161 -14.02 -6.64 -10.62
CA SER A 161 -13.17 -5.45 -10.81
C SER A 161 -13.72 -4.20 -10.11
N ASP A 162 -15.04 -4.11 -10.00
CA ASP A 162 -15.75 -3.06 -9.26
C ASP A 162 -16.12 -3.48 -7.84
N LEU A 163 -15.67 -4.67 -7.43
CA LEU A 163 -15.86 -5.23 -6.10
C LEU A 163 -17.33 -5.51 -5.72
N LYS A 164 -18.26 -5.43 -6.69
CA LYS A 164 -19.70 -5.68 -6.48
C LYS A 164 -20.10 -7.15 -6.53
N GLY A 165 -19.12 -8.05 -6.45
CA GLY A 165 -19.31 -9.49 -6.47
C GLY A 165 -18.86 -10.09 -7.80
N GLY A 166 -18.32 -11.30 -7.72
CA GLY A 166 -17.94 -12.09 -8.89
C GLY A 166 -18.85 -13.30 -9.05
N VAL A 167 -18.45 -14.23 -9.94
CA VAL A 167 -19.21 -15.48 -10.17
C VAL A 167 -19.34 -16.32 -8.90
N THR A 168 -18.32 -16.31 -8.04
CA THR A 168 -18.23 -17.17 -6.85
C THR A 168 -18.04 -16.42 -5.55
N ALA A 169 -17.80 -15.11 -5.58
CA ALA A 169 -17.48 -14.32 -4.40
C ALA A 169 -18.53 -13.23 -4.15
N PRO A 170 -18.89 -12.96 -2.88
CA PRO A 170 -19.93 -11.99 -2.56
C PRO A 170 -19.47 -10.56 -2.88
N SER A 171 -20.46 -9.69 -3.13
CA SER A 171 -20.26 -8.25 -3.16
C SER A 171 -19.84 -7.77 -1.79
N CYS A 172 -18.72 -7.08 -1.62
CA CYS A 172 -18.44 -6.54 -0.29
C CYS A 172 -19.25 -5.28 0.01
N TYR A 173 -19.89 -4.70 -1.01
CA TYR A 173 -20.98 -3.73 -0.84
C TYR A 173 -22.23 -4.34 -0.20
N GLN A 174 -22.39 -5.67 -0.20
CA GLN A 174 -23.51 -6.33 0.48
C GLN A 174 -23.49 -6.09 2.00
N CYS A 175 -22.28 -5.95 2.58
CA CYS A 175 -22.12 -5.67 4.01
C CYS A 175 -21.62 -4.25 4.27
N HIS A 176 -20.72 -3.73 3.42
CA HIS A 176 -20.10 -2.41 3.59
C HIS A 176 -20.82 -1.27 2.88
N GLY A 177 -21.77 -1.57 1.97
CA GLY A 177 -22.50 -0.59 1.16
C GLY A 177 -21.60 0.21 0.21
N ALA A 178 -22.11 1.28 -0.39
CA ALA A 178 -21.36 2.20 -1.27
C ALA A 178 -20.14 2.88 -0.62
N ARG A 179 -19.91 2.62 0.68
CA ARG A 179 -18.82 3.18 1.48
C ARG A 179 -17.47 2.47 1.29
N TRP A 180 -17.40 1.44 0.46
CA TRP A 180 -16.12 0.79 0.17
C TRP A 180 -15.18 1.66 -0.67
N ASP A 181 -15.73 2.50 -1.55
CA ASP A 181 -14.96 3.38 -2.44
C ASP A 181 -14.38 4.63 -1.75
N LEU A 182 -14.73 4.89 -0.48
CA LEU A 182 -14.15 6.01 0.26
C LEU A 182 -13.02 5.46 1.11
N GLY A 183 -11.81 5.53 0.55
CA GLY A 183 -10.57 5.21 1.25
C GLY A 183 -10.60 5.71 2.69
N SER A 184 -10.65 4.76 3.63
CA SER A 184 -9.95 4.81 4.91
C SER A 184 -9.96 6.12 5.71
N TYR A 185 -10.99 6.97 5.67
CA TYR A 185 -11.11 8.03 6.67
C TYR A 185 -11.73 7.47 7.94
N SER A 186 -10.86 6.86 8.74
CA SER A 186 -11.19 6.18 10.00
C SER A 186 -11.89 7.15 10.93
N HIS A 187 -13.05 6.78 11.47
CA HIS A 187 -13.63 7.49 12.60
C HIS A 187 -13.12 6.84 13.89
N SER A 188 -11.88 7.14 14.26
CA SER A 188 -11.16 6.49 15.37
C SER A 188 -11.27 7.23 16.70
N VAL A 189 -11.75 8.47 16.70
CA VAL A 189 -11.79 9.29 17.92
C VAL A 189 -13.19 9.30 18.52
N SER A 190 -13.32 8.76 19.74
CA SER A 190 -14.58 8.81 20.48
C SER A 190 -14.65 10.07 21.35
N LYS A 191 -15.68 10.90 21.16
CA LYS A 191 -15.96 12.09 21.99
C LYS A 191 -17.47 12.22 22.18
N GLY A 192 -17.91 12.31 23.43
CA GLY A 192 -19.34 12.44 23.75
C GLY A 192 -20.21 11.31 23.18
N ASN A 193 -19.70 10.07 23.18
CA ASN A 193 -20.36 8.89 22.58
C ASN A 193 -20.61 8.98 21.06
N LYS A 194 -19.89 9.85 20.36
CA LYS A 194 -19.88 9.96 18.91
C LYS A 194 -18.47 9.72 18.38
N MET A 195 -18.37 9.02 17.25
CA MET A 195 -17.09 8.77 16.59
C MET A 195 -16.78 9.90 15.61
N HIS A 196 -15.53 10.32 15.59
CA HIS A 196 -14.98 11.39 14.77
C HIS A 196 -13.76 10.89 14.01
N GLY A 197 -13.44 11.54 12.89
CA GLY A 197 -12.15 11.37 12.23
C GLY A 197 -10.96 11.78 13.11
N PRO A 198 -9.75 11.31 12.79
CA PRO A 198 -8.52 11.69 13.50
C PRO A 198 -8.27 13.20 13.50
N GLU A 199 -8.70 13.92 12.46
CA GLU A 199 -8.55 15.38 12.34
C GLU A 199 -9.80 16.14 12.80
N LEU A 200 -10.45 15.70 13.90
CA LEU A 200 -11.71 16.31 14.39
C LEU A 200 -11.62 17.82 14.66
N GLN A 201 -10.41 18.36 14.81
CA GLN A 201 -10.13 19.77 15.08
C GLN A 201 -10.01 20.64 13.82
N SER A 202 -9.89 20.03 12.64
CA SER A 202 -9.82 20.72 11.35
C SER A 202 -10.76 20.06 10.34
N PRO A 203 -12.09 20.18 10.54
CA PRO A 203 -13.08 19.46 9.74
C PRO A 203 -13.24 20.01 8.31
N VAL A 204 -12.81 21.25 8.04
CA VAL A 204 -12.87 21.88 6.71
C VAL A 204 -11.74 21.32 5.84
N GLY A 205 -12.04 20.91 4.62
CA GLY A 205 -11.09 20.26 3.69
C GLY A 205 -10.98 18.75 3.86
N THR A 206 -11.11 18.23 5.09
CA THR A 206 -10.99 16.78 5.36
C THR A 206 -12.35 16.09 5.45
N CYS A 207 -13.33 16.69 6.14
CA CYS A 207 -14.61 16.03 6.43
C CYS A 207 -15.73 16.45 5.46
N ASP A 208 -15.59 17.58 4.77
CA ASP A 208 -16.63 18.20 3.95
C ASP A 208 -16.99 17.42 2.67
N SER A 209 -16.04 16.66 2.11
CA SER A 209 -16.26 15.71 1.02
C SER A 209 -17.35 14.67 1.34
N CYS A 210 -17.47 14.29 2.61
CA CYS A 210 -18.39 13.28 3.12
C CYS A 210 -19.59 13.87 3.87
N HIS A 211 -19.39 14.94 4.65
CA HIS A 211 -20.40 15.56 5.52
C HIS A 211 -21.05 16.81 4.91
N GLY A 212 -20.76 17.10 3.63
CA GLY A 212 -21.25 18.28 2.92
C GLY A 212 -20.29 19.45 3.03
N SER A 213 -20.21 20.28 1.99
CA SER A 213 -19.33 21.47 1.93
C SER A 213 -19.58 22.46 3.07
N ASP A 214 -20.80 22.51 3.59
CA ASP A 214 -21.19 23.32 4.73
C ASP A 214 -21.13 22.57 6.07
N LEU A 215 -20.87 21.27 6.05
CA LEU A 215 -20.89 20.33 7.19
C LEU A 215 -22.28 20.14 7.82
N LYS A 216 -23.36 20.55 7.14
CA LYS A 216 -24.75 20.35 7.60
C LYS A 216 -25.29 18.96 7.31
N GLY A 217 -24.44 18.07 6.86
CA GLY A 217 -24.78 16.71 6.45
C GLY A 217 -25.03 16.66 4.96
N ALA A 218 -24.84 15.48 4.39
CA ALA A 218 -25.13 15.24 2.98
C ALA A 218 -26.12 14.07 2.85
N THR A 219 -26.89 14.07 1.77
CA THR A 219 -27.94 13.07 1.53
C THR A 219 -27.45 11.94 0.64
N GLY A 220 -27.98 10.72 0.87
CA GLY A 220 -27.66 9.53 0.09
C GLY A 220 -26.70 8.56 0.77
N THR A 221 -26.52 7.39 0.14
CA THR A 221 -25.68 6.31 0.66
C THR A 221 -24.22 6.75 0.72
N GLY A 222 -23.59 6.63 1.89
CA GLY A 222 -22.19 7.01 2.07
C GLY A 222 -21.96 8.42 2.60
N LYS A 223 -23.00 9.26 2.68
CA LYS A 223 -22.88 10.61 3.22
C LYS A 223 -22.96 10.65 4.75
N GLY A 224 -22.26 11.62 5.32
CA GLY A 224 -22.07 11.81 6.75
C GLY A 224 -23.19 12.64 7.40
N ALA A 225 -23.41 12.40 8.69
CA ALA A 225 -24.36 13.17 9.49
C ALA A 225 -23.96 14.66 9.57
N SER A 226 -24.93 15.52 9.83
CA SER A 226 -24.68 16.93 10.12
C SER A 226 -23.77 17.05 11.34
N CYS A 227 -22.64 17.74 11.21
CA CYS A 227 -21.86 18.11 12.38
C CYS A 227 -22.69 19.01 13.30
N TYR A 228 -23.64 19.74 12.73
CA TYR A 228 -24.53 20.65 13.46
C TYR A 228 -25.64 19.95 14.25
N SER A 229 -25.77 18.62 14.17
CA SER A 229 -26.70 17.89 15.03
C SER A 229 -26.26 17.88 16.49
N CYS A 230 -24.97 18.10 16.74
CA CYS A 230 -24.39 18.11 18.08
C CYS A 230 -23.53 19.35 18.33
N HIS A 231 -22.90 19.89 17.28
CA HIS A 231 -22.08 21.09 17.37
C HIS A 231 -22.89 22.33 16.97
N ASN A 232 -22.74 23.43 17.68
CA ASN A 232 -23.26 24.73 17.22
C ASN A 232 -22.30 25.33 16.18
N ALA A 233 -22.57 26.51 15.61
CA ALA A 233 -21.67 27.11 14.60
C ALA A 233 -20.24 27.39 15.09
N TRP A 234 -20.00 27.36 16.40
CA TRP A 234 -18.77 27.80 17.05
C TRP A 234 -17.69 26.72 17.16
N TRP A 235 -18.01 25.45 16.94
CA TRP A 235 -17.05 24.34 17.02
C TRP A 235 -15.93 24.38 15.97
N LYS A 236 -16.12 25.13 14.87
CA LYS A 236 -15.10 25.33 13.83
C LYS A 236 -14.01 26.31 14.28
N ILE A 237 -14.23 27.01 15.39
CA ILE A 237 -13.28 27.97 15.93
C ILE A 237 -12.43 27.22 16.96
N ASN A 238 -11.33 26.63 16.49
CA ASN A 238 -10.41 25.84 17.31
C ASN A 238 -9.49 26.69 18.21
N GLU A 239 -9.80 27.98 18.37
CA GLU A 239 -9.18 28.85 19.36
C GLU A 239 -10.31 29.50 20.13
N TYR A 240 -10.42 29.20 21.42
CA TYR A 240 -11.03 30.14 22.34
C TYR A 240 -10.07 31.34 22.33
N PRO A 241 -10.36 32.46 21.63
CA PRO A 241 -9.33 33.46 21.35
C PRO A 241 -8.91 34.22 22.62
N HIS A 242 -9.46 33.86 23.77
CA HIS A 242 -9.28 34.48 25.07
C HIS A 242 -7.96 34.08 25.75
N THR A 243 -6.84 34.28 25.07
CA THR A 243 -5.50 33.90 25.54
C THR A 243 -4.78 35.03 26.28
N LYS A 244 -5.30 36.26 26.23
CA LYS A 244 -4.71 37.42 26.92
C LYS A 244 -5.42 37.66 28.24
N ASP A 245 -4.70 37.59 29.36
CA ASP A 245 -5.24 38.04 30.64
C ASP A 245 -5.08 39.56 30.77
N GLN A 246 -6.16 40.25 31.11
CA GLN A 246 -6.12 41.63 31.61
C GLN A 246 -6.89 41.71 32.91
N HIS A 247 -6.17 42.00 33.98
CA HIS A 247 -6.74 42.17 35.32
C HIS A 247 -7.58 40.96 35.78
N GLY A 248 -7.15 39.74 35.45
CA GLY A 248 -7.85 38.50 35.81
C GLY A 248 -9.05 38.18 34.92
N VAL A 249 -9.22 38.88 33.80
CA VAL A 249 -10.25 38.62 32.79
C VAL A 249 -9.59 38.22 31.48
N ALA A 250 -10.00 37.07 30.95
CA ALA A 250 -9.49 36.54 29.69
C ALA A 250 -10.08 37.31 28.48
N HIS A 251 -9.21 37.73 27.57
CA HIS A 251 -9.48 38.58 26.41
C HIS A 251 -8.96 37.97 25.11
N GLY A 252 -9.67 38.26 24.02
CA GLY A 252 -9.27 37.99 22.65
C GLY A 252 -7.84 38.46 22.32
N SER A 253 -7.14 37.76 21.44
CA SER A 253 -5.84 38.20 20.90
C SER A 253 -5.90 39.60 20.26
N ASN A 254 -7.07 40.02 19.76
CA ASN A 254 -7.34 41.33 19.15
C ASN A 254 -8.08 42.33 20.06
N LEU A 255 -7.88 42.28 21.39
CA LEU A 255 -8.62 43.12 22.35
C LEU A 255 -8.60 44.65 22.08
N ASN A 256 -7.55 45.16 21.42
CA ASN A 256 -7.43 46.58 21.08
C ASN A 256 -8.21 46.98 19.80
N ASN A 257 -8.71 46.01 19.03
CA ASN A 257 -9.53 46.24 17.85
C ASN A 257 -10.63 45.17 17.77
N PRO A 258 -11.66 45.27 18.63
CA PRO A 258 -12.66 44.20 18.79
C PRO A 258 -13.67 44.13 17.63
N VAL A 259 -13.84 45.21 16.86
CA VAL A 259 -14.74 45.24 15.70
C VAL A 259 -14.16 44.39 14.57
N GLY A 260 -14.94 43.46 14.03
CA GLY A 260 -14.51 42.46 13.05
C GLY A 260 -13.78 41.24 13.62
N ALA A 261 -13.16 41.37 14.81
CA ALA A 261 -12.44 40.26 15.44
C ALA A 261 -13.25 39.54 16.54
N CYS A 262 -14.12 40.26 17.24
CA CYS A 262 -14.86 39.76 18.39
C CYS A 262 -16.38 39.79 18.17
N ASP A 263 -16.85 40.60 17.21
CA ASP A 263 -18.25 40.85 16.93
C ASP A 263 -19.04 39.62 16.47
N THR A 264 -18.34 38.67 15.86
CA THR A 264 -18.89 37.37 15.48
C THR A 264 -19.42 36.65 16.71
N CYS A 265 -18.70 36.70 17.84
CA CYS A 265 -19.09 36.00 19.08
C CYS A 265 -19.83 36.90 20.08
N HIS A 266 -19.47 38.18 20.17
CA HIS A 266 -19.96 39.14 21.17
C HIS A 266 -21.05 40.08 20.64
N GLY A 267 -21.55 39.84 19.43
CA GLY A 267 -22.56 40.65 18.76
C GLY A 267 -21.94 41.73 17.89
N THR A 268 -22.62 42.08 16.79
CA THR A 268 -22.16 43.09 15.81
C THR A 268 -21.94 44.47 16.42
N ASP A 269 -22.61 44.77 17.53
CA ASP A 269 -22.47 46.00 18.29
C ASP A 269 -21.65 45.83 19.58
N LEU A 270 -21.11 44.63 19.83
CA LEU A 270 -20.37 44.21 21.03
C LEU A 270 -21.18 44.29 22.33
N ARG A 271 -22.51 44.42 22.25
CA ARG A 271 -23.40 44.48 23.43
C ARG A 271 -23.73 43.12 24.01
N GLY A 272 -23.08 42.07 23.50
CA GLY A 272 -23.30 40.70 23.89
C GLY A 272 -24.16 39.98 22.86
N SER A 273 -24.10 38.66 22.93
CA SER A 273 -24.94 37.75 22.17
C SER A 273 -25.44 36.65 23.11
N GLU A 274 -26.20 35.69 22.60
CA GLU A 274 -26.54 34.48 23.34
C GLU A 274 -25.29 33.73 23.87
N ASN A 275 -24.15 33.90 23.21
CA ASN A 275 -22.93 33.14 23.49
C ASN A 275 -21.73 34.00 23.96
N GLY A 276 -21.84 35.33 23.90
CA GLY A 276 -20.75 36.26 24.22
C GLY A 276 -21.18 37.32 25.22
N LYS A 277 -20.35 37.57 26.24
CA LYS A 277 -20.59 38.65 27.20
C LYS A 277 -20.50 40.01 26.51
N SER A 278 -21.28 40.97 26.98
CA SER A 278 -21.22 42.34 26.49
C SER A 278 -19.89 42.98 26.86
N CYS A 279 -19.17 43.58 25.90
CA CYS A 279 -17.96 44.35 26.19
C CYS A 279 -18.31 45.56 27.08
N TYR A 280 -19.54 46.09 26.97
CA TYR A 280 -20.03 47.22 27.75
C TYR A 280 -20.32 46.87 29.22
N GLN A 281 -20.41 45.59 29.57
CA GLN A 281 -20.53 45.18 30.98
C GLN A 281 -19.30 45.59 31.80
N CYS A 282 -18.13 45.65 31.17
CA CYS A 282 -16.87 45.98 31.86
C CYS A 282 -16.26 47.31 31.38
N HIS A 283 -16.34 47.65 30.08
CA HIS A 283 -15.65 48.81 29.50
C HIS A 283 -16.54 50.05 29.28
N GLY A 284 -17.87 49.94 29.41
CA GLY A 284 -18.76 51.06 29.13
C GLY A 284 -18.66 51.56 27.67
N LYS A 285 -18.77 52.88 27.44
CA LYS A 285 -18.73 53.48 26.08
C LYS A 285 -17.31 53.73 25.53
N LYS A 286 -16.27 53.50 26.31
CA LYS A 286 -14.87 53.74 25.92
C LYS A 286 -14.04 52.51 26.27
N TRP A 287 -13.55 51.81 25.25
CA TRP A 287 -12.60 50.71 25.35
C TRP A 287 -11.29 51.11 24.69
#